data_AF-A0A8S3CJN6-F1
#
_entry.id   AF-A0A8S3CJN6-F1
#
_cell.length_a   1.000
_cell.length_b   1.000
_cell.length_c   1.000
_cell.angle_alpha   90.00
_cell.angle_beta   90.00
_cell.angle_gamma   90.00
#
_symmetry.space_group_name_H-M   'P 1'
#
loop_
_entity.id
_entity.type
_entity.pdbx_description
1 polymer ?
#
loop_
_entity_poly.entity_id
_entity_poly.type
_entity_poly.pdbx_seq_one_letter_code
_entity_poly.pdbx_strand_id
1 'polypeptide(L)'
;AHWCSPCRKFTPELVKIFDEVKDEINNKLDIVFISCDRDQESFDEYLRGMPWKALPFSDRNLPKLLGEKFNIDGIPSLVVLPPFLQIITLDGIDEVRDANKEALHKWSQGKRLFWTREPQDGEYVWKTANCTECFMMPMVVVRYSCTNVDCQIDLCEACLSKTKHKYPLVEYLIPKQQYSLEKILASIPYLLDPNNSDEIDIKNMWKSDIKSIGF
;
A
#
# COMPACT_ATOMS: atom_id res chain seq x y z
N ALA A 1 -1.16 7.92 15.20
CA ALA A 1 -0.70 8.90 16.20
C ALA A 1 -1.41 8.67 17.53
N HIS A 2 -0.73 8.87 18.65
CA HIS A 2 -1.24 8.61 20.00
C HIS A 2 -2.46 9.46 20.34
N TRP A 3 -2.47 10.73 19.97
CA TRP A 3 -3.55 11.68 20.26
C TRP A 3 -4.88 11.37 19.54
N CYS A 4 -4.83 10.56 18.48
CA CYS A 4 -5.98 10.24 17.62
C CYS A 4 -6.87 9.14 18.22
N SER A 5 -8.11 9.50 18.59
CA SER A 5 -9.10 8.57 19.15
C SER A 5 -9.42 7.35 18.25
N PRO A 6 -9.73 7.49 16.95
CA PRO A 6 -9.98 6.33 16.09
C PRO A 6 -8.72 5.45 15.92
N CYS A 7 -7.52 6.04 15.93
CA CYS A 7 -6.26 5.31 15.87
C CYS A 7 -6.05 4.44 17.11
N ARG A 8 -6.30 4.98 18.31
CA ARG A 8 -6.21 4.20 19.57
C ARG A 8 -7.21 3.06 19.66
N LYS A 9 -8.29 3.09 18.87
CA LYS A 9 -9.24 1.96 18.76
C LYS A 9 -8.79 0.92 17.75
N PHE A 10 -8.29 1.36 16.59
CA PHE A 10 -7.93 0.47 15.49
C PHE A 10 -6.58 -0.25 15.72
N THR A 11 -5.57 0.43 16.26
CA THR A 11 -4.24 -0.18 16.43
C THR A 11 -4.27 -1.46 17.27
N PRO A 12 -4.93 -1.52 18.44
CA PRO A 12 -4.99 -2.76 19.22
C PRO A 12 -5.70 -3.91 18.48
N GLU A 13 -6.70 -3.59 17.66
CA GLU A 13 -7.37 -4.57 16.80
C GLU A 13 -6.40 -5.13 15.74
N LEU A 14 -5.69 -4.24 15.04
CA LEU A 14 -4.70 -4.66 14.04
C LEU A 14 -3.54 -5.46 14.66
N VAL A 15 -3.06 -5.10 15.85
CA VAL A 15 -2.04 -5.87 16.58
C VAL A 15 -2.52 -7.29 16.84
N LYS A 16 -3.75 -7.46 17.35
CA LYS A 16 -4.33 -8.77 17.61
C LYS A 16 -4.40 -9.62 16.33
N ILE A 17 -4.91 -9.03 15.25
CA ILE A 17 -5.04 -9.73 13.96
C ILE A 17 -3.66 -10.12 13.41
N PHE A 18 -2.68 -9.21 13.49
CA PHE A 18 -1.32 -9.46 13.02
C PHE A 18 -0.65 -10.58 13.83
N ASP A 19 -0.79 -10.57 15.15
CA ASP A 19 -0.25 -11.62 16.03
C ASP A 19 -0.88 -13.01 15.77
N GLU A 20 -2.15 -13.07 15.38
CA GLU A 20 -2.83 -14.32 15.01
C GLU A 20 -2.27 -14.93 13.72
N VAL A 21 -1.83 -14.12 12.75
CA VAL A 21 -1.41 -14.60 11.42
C VAL A 21 0.08 -14.59 11.15
N LYS A 22 0.90 -13.92 11.98
CA LYS A 22 2.33 -13.69 11.71
C LYS A 22 3.12 -14.96 11.35
N ASP A 23 2.83 -16.06 12.04
CA ASP A 23 3.48 -17.36 11.78
C ASP A 23 2.99 -17.98 10.47
N GLU A 24 1.72 -17.79 10.12
CA GLU A 24 1.11 -18.30 8.89
C GLU A 24 1.59 -17.55 7.64
N ILE A 25 1.77 -16.23 7.74
CA ILE A 25 2.27 -15.39 6.64
C ILE A 25 3.79 -15.52 6.44
N ASN A 26 4.52 -16.14 7.39
CA ASN A 26 5.95 -16.46 7.32
C ASN A 26 6.82 -15.30 6.78
N ASN A 27 6.74 -14.13 7.42
CA ASN A 27 7.48 -12.91 7.06
C ASN A 27 7.19 -12.37 5.63
N LYS A 28 6.07 -12.74 5.00
CA LYS A 28 5.71 -12.21 3.68
C LYS A 28 5.01 -10.85 3.71
N LEU A 29 4.59 -10.39 4.89
CA LEU A 29 3.99 -9.08 5.11
C LEU A 29 4.68 -8.44 6.32
N ASP A 30 4.99 -7.16 6.17
CA ASP A 30 5.53 -6.32 7.24
C ASP A 30 4.68 -5.06 7.41
N ILE A 31 4.76 -4.41 8.57
CA ILE A 31 4.07 -3.14 8.82
C ILE A 31 5.10 -2.11 9.28
N VAL A 32 4.97 -0.88 8.79
CA VAL A 32 5.84 0.24 9.15
C VAL A 32 4.97 1.37 9.66
N PHE A 33 5.03 1.62 10.96
CA PHE A 33 4.33 2.72 11.58
C PHE A 33 4.91 4.07 11.15
N ILE A 34 4.05 4.92 10.59
CA ILE A 34 4.34 6.31 10.29
C ILE A 34 3.59 7.19 11.27
N SER A 35 4.34 7.91 12.10
CA SER A 35 3.74 8.73 13.15
C SER A 35 3.33 10.12 12.66
N CYS A 36 2.14 10.53 13.11
CA CYS A 36 1.67 11.92 13.06
C CYS A 36 1.67 12.55 14.48
N ASP A 37 2.46 12.01 15.41
CA ASP A 37 2.60 12.57 16.76
C ASP A 37 3.39 13.89 16.76
N ARG A 38 3.17 14.68 17.80
CA ARG A 38 3.71 16.04 17.89
C ARG A 38 5.06 16.11 18.60
N ASP A 39 5.37 15.08 19.38
CA ASP A 39 6.57 14.98 20.21
C ASP A 39 7.06 13.52 20.27
N GLN A 40 8.35 13.37 20.58
CA GLN A 40 9.04 12.08 20.64
C GLN A 40 8.43 11.18 21.73
N GLU A 41 8.04 11.75 22.87
CA GLU A 41 7.49 11.01 24.00
C GLU A 41 6.19 10.30 23.63
N SER A 42 5.26 11.01 22.99
CA SER A 42 3.99 10.44 22.48
C SER A 42 4.22 9.39 21.41
N PHE A 43 5.23 9.59 20.56
CA PHE A 43 5.64 8.60 19.56
C PHE A 43 6.13 7.31 20.21
N ASP A 44 7.08 7.43 21.15
CA ASP A 44 7.69 6.31 21.86
C ASP A 44 6.63 5.53 22.66
N GLU A 45 5.76 6.24 23.38
CA GLU A 45 4.68 5.64 24.17
C GLU A 45 3.75 4.80 23.29
N TYR A 46 3.35 5.34 22.14
CA TYR A 46 2.42 4.65 21.26
C TYR A 46 3.07 3.50 20.49
N LEU A 47 4.35 3.64 20.11
CA LEU A 47 5.10 2.60 19.42
C LEU A 47 5.32 1.35 20.30
N ARG A 48 5.49 1.50 21.62
CA ARG A 48 5.70 0.37 22.56
C ARG A 48 4.60 -0.70 22.51
N GLY A 49 3.40 -0.34 22.07
CA GLY A 49 2.27 -1.27 21.95
C GLY A 49 2.18 -1.99 20.61
N MET A 50 3.14 -1.78 19.69
CA MET A 50 3.09 -2.29 18.33
C MET A 50 4.21 -3.29 18.06
N PRO A 51 3.93 -4.44 17.42
CA PRO A 51 4.94 -5.46 17.12
C PRO A 51 5.77 -5.15 15.85
N TRP A 52 5.51 -4.02 15.21
CA TRP A 52 6.00 -3.71 13.87
C TRP A 52 6.93 -2.50 13.84
N LYS A 53 7.67 -2.34 12.74
CA LYS A 53 8.73 -1.33 12.59
C LYS A 53 8.16 0.08 12.57
N ALA A 54 8.99 1.09 12.77
CA ALA A 54 8.57 2.48 12.63
C ALA A 54 9.56 3.32 11.83
N LEU A 55 9.01 4.36 11.18
CA LEU A 55 9.81 5.46 10.68
C LEU A 55 10.42 6.23 11.87
N PRO A 56 11.70 6.61 11.82
CA PRO A 56 12.27 7.51 12.82
C PRO A 56 11.45 8.81 12.94
N PHE A 57 11.13 9.20 14.17
CA PHE A 57 10.37 10.42 14.43
C PHE A 57 11.07 11.69 13.95
N SER A 58 12.41 11.67 13.85
CA SER A 58 13.23 12.76 13.30
C SER A 58 12.89 13.09 11.85
N ASP A 59 12.37 12.13 11.08
CA ASP A 59 12.06 12.29 9.65
C ASP A 59 10.70 12.95 9.41
N ARG A 60 10.52 14.16 9.97
CA ARG A 60 9.24 14.91 9.98
C ARG A 60 8.68 15.24 8.60
N ASN A 61 9.53 15.29 7.57
CA ASN A 61 9.12 15.61 6.20
C ASN A 61 8.46 14.43 5.48
N LEU A 62 8.83 13.21 5.85
CA LEU A 62 8.45 12.02 5.11
C LEU A 62 6.98 11.61 5.31
N PRO A 63 6.39 11.67 6.53
CA PRO A 63 4.95 11.48 6.71
C PRO A 63 4.12 12.43 5.84
N LYS A 64 4.54 13.69 5.72
CA LYS A 64 3.87 14.69 4.88
C LYS A 64 3.95 14.31 3.40
N LEU A 65 5.14 13.96 2.93
CA LEU A 65 5.36 13.55 1.53
C LEU A 65 4.56 12.30 1.17
N LEU A 66 4.50 11.31 2.07
CA LEU A 66 3.73 10.08 1.87
C LEU A 66 2.23 10.36 1.90
N GLY A 67 1.77 11.25 2.79
CA GLY A 67 0.38 11.70 2.84
C GLY A 67 -0.06 12.36 1.54
N GLU A 68 0.73 13.29 1.02
CA GLU A 68 0.49 13.92 -0.29
C GLU A 68 0.54 12.90 -1.43
N LYS A 69 1.49 11.96 -1.39
CA LYS A 69 1.68 10.95 -2.44
C LYS A 69 0.51 9.97 -2.54
N PHE A 70 -0.06 9.57 -1.42
CA PHE A 70 -1.15 8.60 -1.34
C PHE A 70 -2.53 9.24 -1.15
N ASN A 71 -2.61 10.58 -1.20
CA ASN A 71 -3.84 11.34 -0.96
C ASN A 71 -4.51 10.94 0.37
N ILE A 72 -3.72 10.90 1.44
CA ILE A 72 -4.18 10.59 2.79
C ILE A 72 -4.64 11.88 3.45
N ASP A 73 -5.96 12.01 3.60
CA ASP A 73 -6.60 13.20 4.19
C ASP A 73 -6.96 13.02 5.68
N GLY A 74 -6.71 11.84 6.26
CA GLY A 74 -7.09 11.53 7.64
C GLY A 74 -6.29 10.40 8.27
N ILE A 75 -6.47 10.20 9.58
CA ILE A 75 -5.91 9.06 10.32
C ILE A 75 -7.00 8.37 11.15
N PRO A 76 -6.95 7.04 11.34
CA PRO A 76 -5.93 6.12 10.81
C PRO A 76 -6.08 5.88 9.31
N SER A 77 -4.95 5.67 8.63
CA SER A 77 -4.86 5.19 7.25
C SER A 77 -3.89 4.02 7.21
N LEU A 78 -4.10 3.10 6.28
CA LEU A 78 -3.25 1.93 6.10
C LEU A 78 -3.10 1.67 4.60
N VAL A 79 -1.90 1.93 4.08
CA VAL A 79 -1.54 1.75 2.67
C VAL A 79 -0.71 0.51 2.51
N VAL A 80 -1.15 -0.44 1.69
CA VAL A 80 -0.44 -1.69 1.46
C VAL A 80 0.24 -1.65 0.11
N LEU A 81 1.51 -2.00 0.08
CA LEU A 81 2.37 -1.99 -1.11
C LEU A 81 3.14 -3.32 -1.23
N PRO A 82 3.45 -3.82 -2.44
CA PRO A 82 4.37 -4.93 -2.69
C PRO A 82 5.82 -4.41 -2.80
N PRO A 83 6.84 -5.28 -2.89
CA PRO A 83 8.23 -4.93 -3.11
C PRO A 83 8.50 -3.95 -4.24
N PHE A 84 7.71 -4.05 -5.31
CA PHE A 84 7.82 -3.19 -6.49
C PHE A 84 7.01 -1.89 -6.36
N LEU A 85 6.47 -1.61 -5.17
CA LEU A 85 5.81 -0.37 -4.76
C LEU A 85 4.60 0.07 -5.61
N GLN A 86 3.98 -0.89 -6.30
CA GLN A 86 2.66 -0.73 -6.90
C GLN A 86 1.60 -0.88 -5.82
N ILE A 87 0.86 0.17 -5.46
CA ILE A 87 -0.16 0.10 -4.39
C ILE A 87 -1.02 -1.17 -4.48
N ILE A 88 -0.98 -2.02 -3.46
CA ILE A 88 -1.95 -3.12 -3.26
C ILE A 88 -3.27 -2.51 -2.82
N THR A 89 -3.31 -1.65 -1.79
CA THR A 89 -4.55 -0.95 -1.41
C THR A 89 -4.27 0.36 -0.69
N LEU A 90 -5.18 1.33 -0.81
CA LEU A 90 -5.23 2.54 0.01
C LEU A 90 -6.27 2.44 1.14
N ASP A 91 -7.16 1.45 1.05
CA ASP A 91 -8.31 1.27 1.92
C ASP A 91 -8.05 0.15 2.95
N GLY A 92 -6.79 -0.01 3.38
CA GLY A 92 -6.36 -1.12 4.23
C GLY A 92 -7.12 -1.21 5.56
N ILE A 93 -7.58 -0.06 6.08
CA ILE A 93 -8.42 -0.01 7.28
C ILE A 93 -9.75 -0.73 7.05
N ASP A 94 -10.41 -0.44 5.94
CA ASP A 94 -11.73 -0.99 5.64
C ASP A 94 -11.60 -2.47 5.24
N GLU A 95 -10.55 -2.82 4.49
CA GLU A 95 -10.23 -4.22 4.19
C GLU A 95 -10.02 -5.07 5.46
N VAL A 96 -9.35 -4.53 6.49
CA VAL A 96 -9.20 -5.21 7.80
C VAL A 96 -10.52 -5.29 8.54
N ARG A 97 -11.35 -4.26 8.51
CA ARG A 97 -12.66 -4.28 9.17
C ARG A 97 -13.62 -5.29 8.52
N ASP A 98 -13.60 -5.39 7.20
CA ASP A 98 -14.51 -6.24 6.43
C ASP A 98 -14.06 -7.69 6.39
N ALA A 99 -12.76 -7.91 6.21
CA ALA A 99 -12.18 -9.23 5.95
C ALA A 99 -11.21 -9.70 7.04
N ASN A 100 -11.00 -8.94 8.11
CA ASN A 100 -10.20 -9.36 9.27
C ASN A 100 -8.83 -9.95 8.85
N LYS A 101 -8.45 -11.10 9.41
CA LYS A 101 -7.20 -11.82 9.09
C LYS A 101 -7.05 -12.20 7.62
N GLU A 102 -8.15 -12.43 6.90
CA GLU A 102 -8.12 -12.75 5.48
C GLU A 102 -7.55 -11.59 4.64
N ALA A 103 -7.65 -10.34 5.11
CA ALA A 103 -6.97 -9.20 4.49
C ALA A 103 -5.45 -9.38 4.52
N LEU A 104 -4.88 -9.64 5.70
CA LEU A 104 -3.44 -9.82 5.88
C LEU A 104 -2.92 -11.05 5.11
N HIS A 105 -3.66 -12.15 5.08
CA HIS A 105 -3.29 -13.30 4.25
C HIS A 105 -3.20 -12.95 2.77
N LYS A 106 -4.16 -12.20 2.23
CA LYS A 106 -4.12 -11.81 0.82
C LYS A 106 -3.00 -10.83 0.55
N TRP A 107 -2.78 -9.85 1.42
CA TRP A 107 -1.66 -8.92 1.30
C TRP A 107 -0.31 -9.64 1.34
N SER A 108 -0.14 -10.64 2.20
CA SER A 108 1.08 -11.47 2.26
C SER A 108 1.36 -12.25 0.97
N GLN A 109 0.35 -12.45 0.13
CA GLN A 109 0.49 -13.06 -1.19
C GLN A 109 0.69 -12.02 -2.30
N GLY A 110 0.79 -10.73 -1.96
CA GLY A 110 0.79 -9.63 -2.92
C GLY A 110 -0.54 -9.42 -3.63
N LYS A 111 -1.62 -10.03 -3.12
CA LYS A 111 -2.94 -10.00 -3.76
C LYS A 111 -3.79 -8.90 -3.15
N ARG A 112 -4.46 -8.13 -4.01
CA ARG A 112 -5.55 -7.26 -3.62
C ARG A 112 -6.78 -8.12 -3.31
N LEU A 113 -7.59 -7.68 -2.34
CA LEU A 113 -8.85 -8.36 -1.96
C LEU A 113 -9.85 -8.46 -3.13
N PHE A 114 -9.67 -7.62 -4.15
CA PHE A 114 -10.51 -7.51 -5.33
C PHE A 114 -9.68 -7.81 -6.61
N TRP A 115 -9.78 -9.04 -7.12
CA TRP A 115 -9.38 -9.55 -8.45
C TRP A 115 -7.92 -9.34 -8.92
N THR A 116 -7.07 -10.37 -8.82
CA THR A 116 -5.74 -10.44 -9.48
C THR A 116 -5.54 -11.75 -10.24
N ARG A 117 -5.01 -11.68 -11.48
CA ARG A 117 -4.53 -12.81 -12.32
C ARG A 117 -3.09 -12.52 -12.74
N GLU A 118 -2.22 -13.52 -12.68
CA GLU A 118 -0.83 -13.40 -13.15
C GLU A 118 -0.76 -13.16 -14.68
N PRO A 119 0.13 -12.27 -15.16
CA PRO A 119 0.37 -12.08 -16.59
C PRO A 119 1.08 -13.27 -17.23
N GLN A 120 0.78 -13.53 -18.50
CA GLN A 120 1.47 -14.51 -19.33
C GLN A 120 2.56 -13.85 -20.18
N ASP A 121 3.48 -14.65 -20.72
CA ASP A 121 4.52 -14.16 -21.64
C ASP A 121 3.88 -13.45 -22.86
N GLY A 122 4.29 -12.19 -23.08
CA GLY A 122 3.81 -11.37 -24.19
C GLY A 122 2.61 -10.46 -23.87
N GLU A 123 2.06 -10.50 -22.65
CA GLU A 123 0.96 -9.63 -22.25
C GLU A 123 1.42 -8.23 -21.83
N TYR A 124 0.61 -7.21 -22.15
CA TYR A 124 0.81 -5.85 -21.66
C TYR A 124 0.43 -5.75 -20.19
N VAL A 125 1.33 -5.24 -19.34
CA VAL A 125 1.11 -5.11 -17.89
C VAL A 125 1.16 -3.66 -17.46
N TRP A 126 0.01 -3.12 -17.05
CA TRP A 126 -0.13 -1.79 -16.47
C TRP A 126 -0.02 -1.87 -14.95
N LYS A 127 1.21 -1.82 -14.46
CA LYS A 127 1.56 -1.91 -13.03
C LYS A 127 1.04 -0.75 -12.17
N THR A 128 0.35 0.25 -12.70
CA THR A 128 -0.20 1.33 -11.87
C THR A 128 -1.54 1.84 -12.38
N ALA A 129 -2.16 1.09 -13.28
CA ALA A 129 -3.50 1.38 -13.75
C ALA A 129 -4.40 0.18 -13.44
N ASN A 130 -5.58 0.48 -12.92
CA ASN A 130 -6.65 -0.48 -12.75
C ASN A 130 -7.77 -0.19 -13.75
N CYS A 131 -8.58 -1.20 -14.04
CA CYS A 131 -9.82 -0.97 -14.75
C CYS A 131 -10.82 -0.33 -13.77
N THR A 132 -11.38 0.84 -14.07
CA THR A 132 -12.42 1.53 -13.28
C THR A 132 -13.66 0.66 -13.04
N GLU A 133 -13.98 -0.27 -13.95
CA GLU A 133 -15.20 -1.08 -13.88
C GLU A 133 -15.04 -2.42 -13.15
N CYS A 134 -14.05 -3.23 -13.54
CA CYS A 134 -13.80 -4.51 -12.89
C CYS A 134 -12.73 -4.45 -11.79
N PHE A 135 -12.11 -3.28 -11.59
CA PHE A 135 -11.03 -3.04 -10.62
C PHE A 135 -9.79 -3.92 -10.79
N MET A 136 -9.67 -4.62 -11.93
CA MET A 136 -8.50 -5.47 -12.26
C MET A 136 -7.21 -4.67 -12.17
N MET A 137 -6.25 -5.16 -11.38
CA MET A 137 -4.94 -4.53 -11.20
C MET A 137 -3.84 -5.57 -10.88
N PRO A 138 -2.64 -5.49 -11.50
CA PRO A 138 -2.34 -4.66 -12.66
C PRO A 138 -3.28 -5.02 -13.82
N MET A 139 -3.66 -4.04 -14.65
CA MET A 139 -4.32 -4.41 -15.89
C MET A 139 -3.32 -5.20 -16.73
N VAL A 140 -3.60 -6.49 -16.92
CA VAL A 140 -2.80 -7.43 -17.70
C VAL A 140 -3.40 -7.61 -19.10
N VAL A 141 -3.77 -6.48 -19.69
CA VAL A 141 -4.45 -6.36 -20.98
C VAL A 141 -4.19 -4.97 -21.57
N VAL A 142 -4.71 -4.70 -22.76
CA VAL A 142 -4.75 -3.36 -23.33
C VAL A 142 -5.55 -2.41 -22.44
N ARG A 143 -5.01 -1.20 -22.22
CA ARG A 143 -5.65 -0.13 -21.43
C ARG A 143 -6.31 0.88 -22.35
N TYR A 144 -7.55 1.23 -22.04
CA TYR A 144 -8.32 2.27 -22.72
C TYR A 144 -8.62 3.41 -21.75
N SER A 145 -8.32 4.66 -22.10
CA SER A 145 -8.58 5.81 -21.23
C SER A 145 -9.28 6.95 -21.97
N CYS A 146 -9.98 7.81 -21.25
CA CYS A 146 -10.68 8.95 -21.85
C CYS A 146 -9.71 10.08 -22.20
N THR A 147 -9.98 10.75 -23.31
CA THR A 147 -9.20 11.93 -23.74
C THR A 147 -9.64 13.23 -23.08
N ASN A 148 -10.79 13.24 -22.40
CA ASN A 148 -11.25 14.39 -21.63
C ASN A 148 -10.44 14.48 -20.33
N VAL A 149 -9.77 15.62 -20.12
CA VAL A 149 -8.89 15.87 -18.96
C VAL A 149 -9.62 15.75 -17.63
N ASP A 150 -10.91 16.07 -17.59
CA ASP A 150 -11.73 15.98 -16.38
C ASP A 150 -12.29 14.56 -16.13
N CYS A 151 -11.98 13.59 -16.99
CA CYS A 151 -12.53 12.24 -16.93
C CYS A 151 -11.45 11.18 -16.66
N GLN A 152 -11.45 10.62 -15.44
CA GLN A 152 -10.44 9.68 -14.96
C GLN A 152 -10.86 8.21 -15.13
N ILE A 153 -11.42 7.85 -16.29
CA ILE A 153 -11.81 6.46 -16.57
C ILE A 153 -10.68 5.71 -17.26
N ASP A 154 -10.40 4.51 -16.77
CA ASP A 154 -9.48 3.55 -17.34
C ASP A 154 -10.18 2.21 -17.47
N LEU A 155 -10.25 1.62 -18.66
CA LEU A 155 -10.93 0.35 -18.89
C LEU A 155 -9.96 -0.70 -19.40
N CYS A 156 -10.14 -1.93 -18.92
CA CYS A 156 -9.59 -3.11 -19.57
C CYS A 156 -10.41 -3.43 -20.83
N GLU A 157 -9.79 -4.14 -21.77
CA GLU A 157 -10.43 -4.61 -23.00
C GLU A 157 -11.78 -5.32 -22.75
N ALA A 158 -11.86 -6.15 -21.71
CA ALA A 158 -13.08 -6.91 -21.38
C ALA A 158 -14.23 -6.02 -20.86
N CYS A 159 -13.92 -4.88 -20.22
CA CYS A 159 -14.91 -3.94 -19.71
C CYS A 159 -15.31 -2.89 -20.76
N LEU A 160 -14.44 -2.62 -21.74
CA LEU A 160 -14.68 -1.63 -22.79
C LEU A 160 -16.06 -1.82 -23.48
N SER A 161 -16.42 -3.05 -23.82
CA SER A 161 -17.68 -3.36 -24.51
C SER A 161 -18.93 -3.27 -23.62
N LYS A 162 -18.76 -3.32 -22.30
CA LYS A 162 -19.86 -3.35 -21.32
C LYS A 162 -20.18 -1.96 -20.78
N THR A 163 -19.23 -1.04 -20.87
CA THR A 163 -19.32 0.28 -20.26
C THR A 163 -19.70 1.34 -21.29
N LYS A 164 -20.83 1.99 -21.07
CA LYS A 164 -21.23 3.16 -21.86
C LYS A 164 -20.50 4.39 -21.35
N HIS A 165 -19.54 4.90 -22.12
CA HIS A 165 -18.85 6.14 -21.81
C HIS A 165 -19.21 7.25 -22.80
N LYS A 166 -19.34 8.50 -22.30
CA LYS A 166 -19.79 9.65 -23.09
C LYS A 166 -18.76 10.11 -24.13
N TYR A 167 -17.48 9.97 -23.81
CA TYR A 167 -16.38 10.42 -24.66
C TYR A 167 -15.65 9.22 -25.29
N PRO A 168 -14.95 9.42 -26.41
CA PRO A 168 -14.14 8.36 -27.01
C PRO A 168 -13.00 7.93 -26.06
N LEU A 169 -12.81 6.61 -25.95
CA LEU A 169 -11.70 6.03 -25.22
C LEU A 169 -10.56 5.71 -26.19
N VAL A 170 -9.32 6.01 -25.81
CA VAL A 170 -8.10 5.76 -26.60
C VAL A 170 -7.27 4.65 -25.98
N GLU A 171 -6.70 3.83 -26.86
CA GLU A 171 -5.78 2.75 -26.52
C GLU A 171 -4.40 3.30 -26.17
N TYR A 172 -3.83 2.84 -25.06
CA TYR A 172 -2.45 3.13 -24.68
C TYR A 172 -1.57 1.91 -24.96
N LEU A 173 -0.41 2.13 -25.62
CA LEU A 173 0.52 1.07 -26.03
C LEU A 173 1.85 1.06 -25.26
N ILE A 174 2.18 2.14 -24.54
CA ILE A 174 3.48 2.30 -23.85
C ILE A 174 3.24 2.71 -22.38
N PRO A 175 3.80 1.97 -21.40
CA PRO A 175 3.78 2.40 -20.00
C PRO A 175 4.60 3.69 -19.83
N LYS A 176 4.00 4.74 -19.26
CA LYS A 176 4.80 5.89 -18.82
C LYS A 176 5.78 5.43 -17.73
N GLN A 177 7.06 5.74 -17.90
CA GLN A 177 8.07 5.54 -16.87
C GLN A 177 7.69 6.40 -15.66
N GLN A 178 7.26 5.75 -14.59
CA GLN A 178 6.94 6.42 -13.34
C GLN A 178 8.20 6.47 -12.48
N TYR A 179 8.60 7.69 -12.09
CA TYR A 179 9.49 7.85 -10.95
C TYR A 179 8.71 7.42 -9.70
N SER A 180 9.15 6.29 -9.14
CA SER A 180 8.43 5.46 -8.19
C SER A 180 8.66 5.90 -6.74
N LEU A 181 7.81 5.41 -5.85
CA LEU A 181 8.03 5.43 -4.41
C LEU A 181 9.42 4.85 -4.04
N GLU A 182 10.10 4.13 -4.94
CA GLU A 182 11.44 3.56 -4.71
C GLU A 182 12.45 4.66 -4.46
N LYS A 183 12.33 5.84 -5.10
CA LYS A 183 13.23 6.97 -4.82
C LYS A 183 12.99 7.56 -3.43
N ILE A 184 11.75 7.51 -2.94
CA ILE A 184 11.39 7.99 -1.60
C ILE A 184 11.85 6.97 -0.56
N LEU A 185 11.56 5.68 -0.74
CA LEU A 185 11.99 4.64 0.21
C LEU A 185 13.50 4.39 0.18
N ALA A 186 14.17 4.55 -0.97
CA ALA A 186 15.64 4.51 -1.05
C ALA A 186 16.31 5.69 -0.35
N SER A 187 15.56 6.77 -0.08
CA SER A 187 16.05 7.89 0.74
C SER A 187 15.89 7.64 2.24
N ILE A 188 15.21 6.56 2.64
CA ILE A 188 15.12 6.15 4.04
C ILE A 188 16.33 5.24 4.33
N PRO A 189 17.28 5.67 5.17
CA PRO A 189 18.46 4.88 5.46
C PRO A 189 18.18 3.72 6.42
N TYR A 190 17.26 3.89 7.38
CA TYR A 190 16.95 2.88 8.39
C TYR A 190 15.50 2.96 8.91
N LEU A 191 14.96 1.83 9.37
CA LEU A 191 13.74 1.75 10.19
C LEU A 191 14.09 1.43 11.65
N LEU A 192 13.23 1.82 12.58
CA LEU A 192 13.36 1.46 13.99
C LEU A 192 12.72 0.10 14.26
N ASP A 193 13.45 -0.79 14.93
CA ASP A 193 12.89 -2.01 15.53
C ASP A 193 12.33 -1.70 16.93
N PRO A 194 11.01 -1.84 17.17
CA PRO A 194 10.42 -1.58 18.48
C PRO A 194 10.93 -2.54 19.58
N ASN A 195 11.47 -3.71 19.21
CA ASN A 195 11.87 -4.75 20.16
C ASN A 195 13.35 -4.69 20.56
N ASN A 196 14.22 -4.04 19.77
CA ASN A 196 15.67 -4.07 20.04
C ASN A 196 16.37 -2.70 19.99
N SER A 197 15.66 -1.59 19.77
CA SER A 197 16.26 -0.25 19.59
C SER A 197 17.28 -0.14 18.45
N ASP A 198 17.43 -1.19 17.65
CA ASP A 198 18.36 -1.27 16.52
C ASP A 198 17.77 -0.58 15.29
N GLU A 199 18.66 -0.02 14.47
CA GLU A 199 18.35 0.53 13.16
C GLU A 199 18.44 -0.57 12.09
N ILE A 200 17.36 -0.77 11.34
CA ILE A 200 17.27 -1.77 10.26
C ILE A 200 17.60 -1.10 8.92
N ASP A 201 18.71 -1.50 8.28
CA ASP A 201 19.07 -1.01 6.94
C ASP A 201 18.06 -1.45 5.87
N ILE A 202 17.37 -0.46 5.30
CA ILE A 202 16.27 -0.65 4.34
C ILE A 202 16.77 -1.18 3.00
N LYS A 203 18.06 -1.03 2.67
CA LYS A 203 18.65 -1.54 1.42
C LYS A 203 18.59 -3.07 1.30
N ASN A 204 18.43 -3.77 2.41
CA ASN A 204 18.36 -5.24 2.43
C ASN A 204 16.95 -5.79 2.62
N MET A 205 15.96 -4.98 3.04
CA MET A 205 14.57 -5.42 3.24
C MET A 205 13.92 -5.97 1.96
N TRP A 206 14.30 -5.43 0.79
CA TRP A 206 13.75 -5.84 -0.51
C TRP A 206 14.39 -7.12 -1.08
N LYS A 207 15.41 -7.67 -0.43
CA LYS A 207 16.14 -8.88 -0.88
C LYS A 207 15.64 -10.16 -0.22
N SER A 208 14.92 -10.06 0.88
CA SER A 208 14.30 -11.17 1.60
C SER A 208 12.84 -11.31 1.19
N ASP A 209 12.30 -12.54 1.23
CA ASP A 209 11.00 -13.04 0.78
C ASP A 209 9.70 -12.27 1.13
N ILE A 210 9.79 -11.06 1.69
CA ILE A 210 8.69 -10.12 1.93
C ILE A 210 8.00 -9.79 0.59
N LYS A 211 6.68 -9.99 0.53
CA LYS A 211 5.83 -9.74 -0.65
C LYS A 211 4.97 -8.49 -0.51
N SER A 212 4.89 -7.89 0.67
CA SER A 212 4.23 -6.60 0.87
C SER A 212 4.60 -5.91 2.19
N ILE A 213 4.37 -4.59 2.24
CA ILE A 213 4.54 -3.71 3.40
C ILE A 213 3.29 -2.83 3.53
N GLY A 214 2.69 -2.82 4.72
CA GLY A 214 1.66 -1.85 5.11
C GLY A 214 2.29 -0.63 5.79
N PHE A 215 1.87 0.58 5.44
CA PHE A 215 2.26 1.84 6.08
C PHE A 215 1.06 2.53 6.71
#